data_AF-A0A1T2DT22-F1
#
_entry.id   AF-A0A1T2DT22-F1
#
_cell.length_a   1.000
_cell.length_b   1.000
_cell.length_c   1.000
_cell.angle_alpha   90.00
_cell.angle_beta   90.00
_cell.angle_gamma   90.00
#
_symmetry.space_group_name_H-M   'P 1'
#
loop_
_entity.id
_entity.type
_entity.pdbx_description
1 polymer ?
#
loop_
_entity_poly.entity_id
_entity_poly.type
_entity_poly.pdbx_seq_one_letter_code
_entity_poly.pdbx_strand_id
1 'polypeptide(L)'
;MGGYPNFIPLYRSLGFEVHVENSVRKARSWLKKTTPDVIVAEYNFQSQFRDRTSNLETLMAVLEKYGSSKVIAFYDTQTQHKLALLQERFPLHDAIPFPVSEEKLTDALERI
;
A
#
# COMPACT_ATOMS: atom_id res chain seq x y z
N MET A 1 5.47 -12.15 8.46
CA MET A 1 6.42 -12.60 7.44
C MET A 1 6.53 -11.47 6.44
N GLY A 2 7.54 -10.61 6.64
CA GLY A 2 7.91 -9.57 5.68
C GLY A 2 8.89 -10.21 4.69
N GLY A 3 8.58 -10.10 3.40
CA GLY A 3 9.24 -10.85 2.34
C GLY A 3 9.89 -9.99 1.27
N TYR A 4 10.10 -8.69 1.53
CA TYR A 4 10.76 -7.79 0.57
C TYR A 4 11.88 -6.98 1.22
N PRO A 5 12.85 -6.50 0.42
CA PRO A 5 13.98 -5.72 0.90
C PRO A 5 13.55 -4.49 1.71
N ASN A 6 14.40 -4.05 2.63
CA ASN A 6 14.18 -2.78 3.29
C ASN A 6 14.36 -1.64 2.28
N PHE A 7 13.26 -1.08 1.79
CA PHE A 7 13.26 0.03 0.83
C PHE A 7 13.37 1.42 1.46
N ILE A 8 13.54 1.54 2.80
CA ILE A 8 13.74 2.84 3.46
C ILE A 8 14.91 3.63 2.85
N PRO A 9 16.08 3.03 2.54
CA PRO A 9 17.17 3.75 1.88
C PRO A 9 16.77 4.31 0.51
N LEU A 10 16.01 3.55 -0.28
CA LEU A 10 15.52 3.97 -1.59
C LEU A 10 14.56 5.17 -1.48
N TYR A 11 13.56 5.09 -0.60
CA TYR A 11 12.62 6.21 -0.42
C TYR A 11 13.35 7.49 -0.01
N ARG A 12 14.35 7.38 0.88
CA ARG A 12 15.16 8.52 1.31
C ARG A 12 16.05 9.07 0.20
N SER A 13 16.64 8.21 -0.64
CA SER A 13 17.45 8.67 -1.78
C SER A 13 16.62 9.40 -2.83
N LEU A 14 15.32 9.09 -2.92
CA LEU A 14 14.35 9.80 -3.77
C LEU A 14 13.77 11.06 -3.09
N GLY A 15 14.22 11.41 -1.88
CA GLY A 15 13.83 12.64 -1.19
C GLY A 15 12.57 12.54 -0.31
N PHE A 16 12.02 11.34 -0.11
CA PHE A 16 10.84 11.16 0.76
C PHE A 16 11.20 11.18 2.25
N GLU A 17 10.33 11.80 3.05
CA GLU A 17 10.28 11.55 4.49
C GLU A 17 9.53 10.23 4.75
N VAL A 18 10.16 9.30 5.47
CA VAL A 18 9.65 7.94 5.63
C VAL A 18 9.09 7.70 7.03
N HIS A 19 7.79 7.45 7.12
CA HIS A 19 7.12 6.93 8.31
C HIS A 19 6.72 5.47 8.10
N VAL A 20 7.09 4.59 9.04
CA VAL A 20 6.80 3.15 8.95
C VAL A 20 5.83 2.75 10.05
N GLU A 21 4.73 2.13 9.65
CA GLU A 21 3.77 1.52 10.57
C GLU A 21 3.66 0.02 10.34
N ASN A 22 3.80 -0.75 11.42
CA ASN A 22 3.78 -2.21 11.37
C ASN A 22 2.40 -2.82 11.60
N SER A 23 1.35 -1.99 11.71
CA SER A 23 -0.01 -2.49 11.84
C SER A 23 -1.02 -1.51 11.25
N VAL A 24 -2.05 -2.05 10.61
CA VAL A 24 -3.18 -1.28 10.05
C VAL A 24 -3.87 -0.42 11.11
N ARG A 25 -3.93 -0.89 12.36
CA ARG A 25 -4.52 -0.14 13.47
C ARG A 25 -3.76 1.16 13.75
N LYS A 26 -2.43 1.10 13.82
CA LYS A 26 -1.59 2.29 14.05
C LYS A 26 -1.57 3.20 12.82
N ALA A 27 -1.40 2.63 11.62
CA ALA A 27 -1.49 3.36 10.36
C ALA A 27 -2.79 4.17 10.25
N ARG A 28 -3.94 3.55 10.57
CA ARG A 28 -5.23 4.26 10.60
C ARG A 28 -5.25 5.42 11.62
N SER A 29 -4.68 5.22 12.80
CA SER A 29 -4.65 6.28 13.82
C SER A 29 -3.79 7.46 13.38
N TRP A 30 -2.72 7.19 12.65
CA TRP A 30 -1.81 8.20 12.10
C TRP A 30 -2.44 8.94 10.91
N LEU A 31 -3.04 8.21 9.96
CA LEU A 31 -3.70 8.77 8.76
C LEU A 31 -4.89 9.68 9.07
N LYS A 32 -5.46 9.62 10.28
CA LYS A 32 -6.50 10.56 10.73
C LYS A 32 -5.96 11.94 11.12
N LYS A 33 -4.65 12.03 11.35
CA LYS A 33 -3.95 13.24 11.84
C LYS A 33 -2.96 13.78 10.82
N THR A 34 -2.55 12.95 9.87
CA THR A 34 -1.50 13.23 8.90
C THR A 34 -1.90 12.62 7.57
N THR A 35 -1.71 13.37 6.50
CA THR A 35 -2.01 12.92 5.14
C THR A 35 -0.69 12.85 4.37
N PRO A 36 -0.09 11.65 4.21
CA PRO A 36 1.11 11.50 3.40
C PRO A 36 0.78 11.67 1.91
N ASP A 37 1.77 12.07 1.12
CA ASP A 37 1.65 12.11 -0.33
C ASP A 37 1.53 10.70 -0.93
N VAL A 38 2.29 9.76 -0.37
CA VAL A 38 2.42 8.38 -0.86
C VAL A 38 2.26 7.37 0.28
N ILE A 39 1.56 6.27 0.00
CA ILE A 39 1.47 5.12 0.89
C ILE A 39 1.91 3.89 0.12
N VAL A 40 2.91 3.19 0.65
CA VAL A 40 3.32 1.87 0.17
C VAL A 40 2.87 0.82 1.19
N ALA A 41 2.10 -0.18 0.74
CA ALA A 41 1.53 -1.20 1.63
C ALA A 41 1.49 -2.58 0.98
N GLU A 42 1.45 -3.62 1.80
CA GLU A 42 1.18 -4.97 1.33
C GLU A 42 -0.34 -5.21 1.20
N TYR A 43 -0.75 -5.71 0.04
CA TYR A 43 -2.03 -6.35 -0.14
C TYR A 43 -1.91 -7.83 0.25
N ASN A 44 -2.45 -8.15 1.42
CA ASN A 44 -2.51 -9.51 1.95
C ASN A 44 -3.96 -9.98 1.95
N PHE A 45 -4.31 -10.87 1.02
CA PHE A 45 -5.65 -11.47 0.95
C PHE A 45 -5.95 -12.28 2.21
N GLN A 46 -7.14 -12.10 2.79
CA GLN A 46 -7.61 -12.84 3.96
C GLN A 46 -8.96 -13.49 3.67
N SER A 47 -8.95 -14.80 3.46
CA SER A 47 -10.15 -15.59 3.16
C SER A 47 -11.21 -15.58 4.27
N GLN A 48 -10.83 -15.24 5.50
CA GLN A 48 -11.74 -15.17 6.64
C GLN A 48 -12.57 -13.87 6.68
N PHE A 49 -12.22 -12.87 5.85
CA PHE A 49 -13.01 -11.65 5.74
C PHE A 49 -14.24 -11.90 4.86
N ARG A 50 -15.41 -11.62 5.43
CA ARG A 50 -16.70 -11.87 4.79
C ARG A 50 -17.04 -10.78 3.76
N ASP A 51 -16.75 -9.53 4.11
CA ASP A 51 -17.12 -8.33 3.32
C ASP A 51 -15.91 -7.61 2.71
N ARG A 52 -14.71 -8.15 2.90
CA ARG A 52 -13.42 -7.57 2.46
C ARG A 52 -12.52 -8.66 1.94
N THR A 53 -11.57 -8.26 1.11
CA THR A 53 -10.52 -9.13 0.58
C THR A 53 -9.24 -9.00 1.41
N SER A 54 -8.98 -7.85 2.04
CA SER A 54 -7.77 -7.61 2.81
C SER A 54 -7.95 -6.57 3.93
N ASN A 55 -6.88 -6.33 4.67
CA ASN A 55 -6.83 -5.19 5.60
C ASN A 55 -6.60 -3.84 4.90
N LEU A 56 -6.15 -3.85 3.63
CA LEU A 56 -5.88 -2.64 2.86
C LEU A 56 -7.17 -1.84 2.63
N GLU A 57 -8.33 -2.49 2.43
CA GLU A 57 -9.62 -1.76 2.33
C GLU A 57 -9.92 -0.91 3.57
N THR A 58 -9.45 -1.34 4.75
CA THR A 58 -9.62 -0.56 5.98
C THR A 58 -8.81 0.74 5.94
N LEU A 59 -7.63 0.72 5.32
CA LEU A 59 -6.81 1.91 5.11
C LEU A 59 -7.39 2.78 4.00
N MET A 60 -7.82 2.18 2.88
CA MET A 60 -8.43 2.93 1.77
C MET A 60 -9.67 3.71 2.22
N ALA A 61 -10.56 3.10 3.01
CA ALA A 61 -11.73 3.78 3.55
C ALA A 61 -11.39 4.95 4.51
N VAL A 62 -10.20 4.96 5.10
CA VAL A 62 -9.72 6.09 5.91
C VAL A 62 -9.25 7.20 4.98
N LEU A 63 -8.54 6.87 3.90
CA LEU A 63 -8.09 7.85 2.92
C LEU A 63 -9.28 8.55 2.25
N GLU A 64 -10.31 7.83 1.81
CA GLU A 64 -11.53 8.43 1.25
C GLU A 64 -12.13 9.54 2.13
N LYS A 65 -11.97 9.44 3.46
CA LYS A 65 -12.48 10.41 4.41
C LYS A 65 -11.49 11.51 4.79
N TYR A 66 -10.19 11.20 4.85
CA TYR A 66 -9.20 12.05 5.51
C TYR A 66 -8.06 12.53 4.59
N GLY A 67 -7.92 12.02 3.37
CA GLY A 67 -6.85 12.47 2.47
C GLY A 67 -6.70 11.70 1.16
N SER A 68 -6.05 12.33 0.18
CA SER A 68 -5.88 11.79 -1.18
C SER A 68 -4.44 11.31 -1.44
N SER A 69 -3.97 10.33 -0.67
CA SER A 69 -2.64 9.75 -0.86
C SER A 69 -2.59 8.86 -2.12
N LYS A 70 -1.46 8.85 -2.82
CA LYS A 70 -1.18 7.87 -3.88
C LYS A 70 -0.78 6.54 -3.24
N VAL A 71 -1.53 5.48 -3.52
CA VAL A 71 -1.33 4.18 -2.88
C VAL A 71 -0.67 3.21 -3.85
N ILE A 72 0.49 2.67 -3.46
CA ILE A 72 1.19 1.57 -4.14
C ILE A 72 1.00 0.30 -3.30
N ALA A 73 0.49 -0.76 -3.92
CA ALA A 73 0.30 -2.05 -3.25
C ALA A 73 1.28 -3.12 -3.72
N PHE A 74 1.91 -3.83 -2.80
CA PHE A 74 2.65 -5.06 -3.10
C PHE A 74 1.74 -6.27 -2.94
N TYR A 75 1.70 -7.17 -3.91
CA TYR A 75 0.75 -8.28 -3.89
C TYR A 75 1.35 -9.59 -4.39
N ASP A 76 0.76 -10.71 -3.97
CA ASP A 76 1.05 -12.02 -4.56
C ASP A 76 0.22 -12.21 -5.83
N THR A 77 0.87 -12.58 -6.94
CA THR A 77 0.21 -12.89 -8.23
C THR A 77 -0.95 -13.87 -8.11
N GLN A 78 -0.91 -14.82 -7.17
CA GLN A 78 -2.02 -15.75 -6.91
C GLN A 78 -3.30 -15.03 -6.47
N THR A 79 -3.16 -13.85 -5.87
CA THR A 79 -4.24 -13.02 -5.35
C THR A 79 -4.64 -11.88 -6.30
N GLN A 80 -4.07 -11.82 -7.52
CA GLN A 80 -4.34 -10.75 -8.50
C GLN A 80 -5.83 -10.55 -8.78
N HIS A 81 -6.58 -11.65 -8.96
CA HIS A 81 -8.02 -11.60 -9.20
C HIS A 81 -8.79 -10.99 -8.03
N LYS A 82 -8.30 -11.14 -6.79
CA LYS A 82 -8.89 -10.49 -5.60
C LYS A 82 -8.49 -9.03 -5.49
N LEU A 83 -7.25 -8.71 -5.83
CA LEU A 83 -6.78 -7.32 -5.89
C LEU A 83 -7.60 -6.51 -6.89
N ALA A 84 -7.95 -7.08 -8.05
CA ALA A 84 -8.80 -6.42 -9.04
C ALA A 84 -10.15 -5.98 -8.44
N LEU A 85 -10.78 -6.82 -7.62
CA LEU A 85 -12.03 -6.48 -6.92
C LEU A 85 -11.86 -5.30 -5.92
N LEU A 86 -10.67 -5.19 -5.30
CA LEU A 86 -10.35 -4.03 -4.48
C LEU A 86 -10.20 -2.78 -5.34
N GLN A 87 -9.50 -2.88 -6.48
CA GLN A 87 -9.24 -1.75 -7.39
C GLN A 87 -10.51 -1.19 -8.05
N GLU A 88 -11.55 -2.01 -8.25
CA GLU A 88 -12.88 -1.56 -8.70
C GLU A 88 -13.50 -0.53 -7.75
N ARG A 89 -13.19 -0.62 -6.45
CA ARG A 89 -13.75 0.25 -5.41
C ARG A 89 -12.76 1.34 -4.98
N PHE A 90 -11.49 0.98 -4.92
CA PHE A 90 -10.41 1.82 -4.39
C PHE A 90 -9.27 1.84 -5.40
N PRO A 91 -9.24 2.83 -6.32
CA PRO A 91 -8.18 2.91 -7.32
C PRO A 91 -6.82 3.08 -6.63
N LEU A 92 -5.86 2.29 -7.08
CA LEU A 92 -4.46 2.37 -6.63
C LEU A 92 -3.65 3.17 -7.64
N HIS A 93 -2.61 3.84 -7.18
CA HIS A 93 -1.63 4.48 -8.07
C HIS A 93 -0.82 3.42 -8.82
N ASP A 94 -0.39 2.37 -8.10
CA ASP A 94 0.30 1.24 -8.70
C ASP A 94 0.11 -0.04 -7.89
N ALA A 95 0.34 -1.19 -8.53
CA ALA A 95 0.32 -2.49 -7.91
C ALA A 95 1.49 -3.35 -8.42
N ILE A 96 2.44 -3.66 -7.55
CA ILE A 96 3.67 -4.36 -7.89
C ILE A 96 3.61 -5.81 -7.39
N PRO A 97 3.72 -6.82 -8.26
CA PRO A 97 3.71 -8.22 -7.84
C PRO A 97 5.04 -8.59 -7.17
N PHE A 98 4.98 -9.47 -6.16
CA PHE A 98 6.18 -10.11 -5.59
C PHE A 98 6.88 -11.02 -6.62
N PRO A 99 8.23 -11.11 -6.59
CA PRO A 99 9.14 -10.32 -5.77
C PRO A 99 9.28 -8.87 -6.25
N VAL A 100 9.31 -7.93 -5.30
CA VAL A 100 9.48 -6.50 -5.57
C VAL A 100 10.97 -6.19 -5.67
N SER A 101 11.39 -5.57 -6.78
CA SER A 101 12.74 -5.02 -6.96
C SER A 101 12.75 -3.52 -6.71
N GLU A 102 13.93 -2.96 -6.39
CA GLU A 102 14.11 -1.52 -6.26
C GLU A 102 13.72 -0.79 -7.55
N GLU A 103 14.13 -1.30 -8.72
CA GLU A 103 13.79 -0.73 -10.03
C GLU A 103 12.28 -0.57 -10.23
N LYS A 104 11.49 -1.64 -10.02
CA LYS A 104 10.02 -1.56 -10.17
C LYS A 104 9.39 -0.55 -9.22
N LEU A 105 9.94 -0.44 -8.02
CA LEU A 105 9.44 0.49 -7.00
C LEU A 105 9.82 1.93 -7.34
N THR A 106 11.06 2.17 -7.79
CA THR A 106 11.52 3.47 -8.28
C THR A 106 10.63 3.94 -9.43
N ASP A 107 10.40 3.10 -10.45
CA ASP A 107 9.54 3.43 -11.58
C ASP A 107 8.13 3.82 -11.14
N ALA A 108 7.57 3.14 -10.13
CA ALA A 108 6.25 3.46 -9.60
C ALA A 108 6.23 4.80 -8.84
N LEU A 109 7.30 5.09 -8.10
CA LEU A 109 7.45 6.33 -7.32
C LEU A 109 7.74 7.54 -8.19
N GLU A 110 8.51 7.40 -9.28
CA GLU A 110 8.80 8.49 -10.21
C GLU A 110 7.58 8.90 -11.06
N ARG A 111 6.55 8.04 -11.12
CA ARG A 111 5.26 8.36 -11.75
C ARG A 111 4.29 9.13 -10.85
N ILE A 112 4.66 9.42 -9.60
CA ILE A 112 3.85 10.16 -8.62
C ILE A 112 3.97 11.66 -8.87
#